data_AF-A0A8J8E4I7-F1
#
_entry.id   AF-A0A8J8E4I7-F1
#
_cell.length_a   1.000
_cell.length_b   1.000
_cell.length_c   1.000
_cell.angle_alpha   90.00
_cell.angle_beta   90.00
_cell.angle_gamma   90.00
#
_symmetry.space_group_name_H-M   'P 1'
#
loop_
_entity.id
_entity.type
_entity.pdbx_description
1 polymer ?
#
loop_
_entity_poly.entity_id
_entity_poly.type
_entity_poly.pdbx_seq_one_letter_code
_entity_poly.pdbx_strand_id
1 'polypeptide(L)' 'METVEAVYENGVLKPLKRVNLKEGEKVTVVIKRDVLKLAGSVKRAVSVEELEEAYHEYVLHRGKGLP' A
#
# COMPACT_ATOMS: atom_id res chain seq x y z
N MET A 1 -16.90 4.00 -0.26
CA MET A 1 -15.77 3.11 0.02
C MET A 1 -15.60 3.09 1.53
N GLU A 2 -15.80 1.95 2.18
CA GLU A 2 -15.61 1.80 3.63
C GLU A 2 -14.23 1.22 3.89
N THR A 3 -13.54 1.68 4.93
CA THR A 3 -12.24 1.14 5.34
C THR A 3 -12.42 0.40 6.67
N VAL A 4 -12.00 -0.85 6.69
CA VAL A 4 -12.07 -1.71 7.88
C VAL A 4 -10.66 -1.86 8.42
N GLU A 5 -10.46 -1.44 9.67
CA GLU A 5 -9.21 -1.70 10.37
C GLU A 5 -9.19 -3.15 10.84
N ALA A 6 -8.09 -3.85 10.58
CA ALA A 6 -7.93 -5.26 10.92
C ALA A 6 -6.50 -5.58 11.34
N VAL A 7 -6.35 -6.60 12.18
CA VAL A 7 -5.07 -7.21 12.52
C VAL A 7 -4.90 -8.52 11.76
N TYR A 8 -3.67 -8.81 11.34
CA TYR A 8 -3.35 -10.07 10.69
C TYR A 8 -2.69 -11.01 11.69
N GLU A 9 -3.40 -12.06 12.08
CA GLU A 9 -2.93 -13.03 13.08
C GLU A 9 -3.16 -14.46 12.58
N ASN A 10 -2.12 -15.29 12.63
CA ASN A 10 -2.17 -16.70 12.24
C ASN A 10 -2.76 -16.96 10.84
N GLY A 11 -2.48 -16.08 9.88
CA GLY A 11 -2.96 -16.24 8.50
C GLY A 11 -4.32 -15.62 8.22
N VAL A 12 -4.94 -14.95 9.20
CA VAL A 12 -6.33 -14.44 9.10
C VAL A 12 -6.39 -12.94 9.38
N LEU A 13 -7.12 -12.19 8.55
CA LEU A 13 -7.48 -10.80 8.82
C LEU A 13 -8.66 -10.73 9.79
N LYS A 14 -8.43 -10.20 10.98
CA LYS A 14 -9.44 -10.03 12.03
C LYS A 14 -9.79 -8.55 12.18
N PRO A 15 -11.04 -8.14 11.91
CA PRO A 15 -11.43 -6.74 12.02
C PRO A 15 -11.42 -6.28 13.48
N LEU A 16 -10.99 -5.04 13.72
CA LEU A 16 -10.97 -4.43 15.06
C LEU A 16 -12.37 -4.04 15.55
N LYS A 17 -13.34 -3.92 14.64
CA LYS A 17 -14.73 -3.58 14.90
C LYS A 17 -15.65 -4.47 14.09
N ARG A 18 -16.91 -4.59 14.51
CA ARG A 18 -17.93 -5.33 13.74
C ARG A 18 -18.13 -4.66 12.38
N VAL A 19 -18.06 -5.47 11.33
CA VAL A 19 -18.31 -5.06 9.95
C VAL A 19 -19.77 -5.31 9.58
N ASN A 20 -20.36 -4.43 8.77
CA ASN A 20 -21.74 -4.55 8.32
C ASN A 20 -21.83 -5.23 6.95
N LEU A 21 -21.51 -6.53 6.89
CA LEU A 21 -21.56 -7.36 5.67
C LEU A 21 -22.62 -8.45 5.82
N LYS A 22 -23.22 -8.90 4.72
CA LYS A 22 -24.12 -10.06 4.71
C LYS A 22 -23.33 -11.36 4.82
N GLU A 23 -23.96 -12.40 5.36
CA GLU A 23 -23.37 -13.74 5.40
C GLU A 23 -23.06 -14.23 3.96
N GLY A 24 -21.85 -14.75 3.75
CA GLY A 24 -21.37 -15.16 2.42
C GLY A 24 -21.01 -14.02 1.45
N GLU A 25 -21.06 -12.75 1.87
CA GLU A 25 -20.70 -11.61 1.00
C GLU A 25 -19.21 -11.64 0.63
N LYS A 26 -18.90 -11.62 -0.67
CA LYS A 26 -17.53 -11.56 -1.18
C LYS A 26 -17.07 -10.11 -1.26
N VAL A 27 -15.93 -9.82 -0.65
CA VAL A 27 -15.31 -8.49 -0.67
C VAL A 27 -13.90 -8.53 -1.23
N THR A 28 -13.44 -7.42 -1.79
CA THR A 28 -12.05 -7.25 -2.25
C THR A 28 -11.24 -6.55 -1.16
N VAL A 29 -10.12 -7.14 -0.77
CA VAL A 29 -9.20 -6.55 0.20
C VAL A 29 -8.08 -5.83 -0.53
N VAL A 30 -7.83 -4.57 -0.15
CA VAL A 30 -6.70 -3.77 -0.65
C VAL A 30 -5.68 -3.59 0.45
N ILE A 31 -4.47 -4.13 0.27
CA ILE A 31 -3.37 -3.99 1.23
C ILE A 31 -2.47 -2.85 0.76
N LYS A 32 -2.51 -1.71 1.47
CA LYS A 32 -1.61 -0.58 1.23
C LYS A 32 -0.36 -0.76 2.11
N ARG A 33 0.81 -0.90 1.47
CA ARG A 33 2.11 -0.91 2.16
C ARG A 33 2.81 0.42 1.88
N ASP A 34 3.12 1.19 2.91
CA ASP A 34 3.94 2.39 2.76
C ASP A 34 5.38 1.97 2.40
N VAL A 35 5.75 2.12 1.13
CA VAL A 35 7.10 1.86 0.61
C VAL A 35 8.18 2.75 1.23
N LEU A 36 7.79 3.89 1.81
CA LEU A 36 8.71 4.84 2.44
C LEU A 36 9.34 4.33 3.76
N LYS A 37 8.66 3.44 4.51
CA LYS A 37 9.25 2.79 5.69
C LYS A 37 10.17 1.61 5.33
N LEU A 38 10.17 1.25 4.05
CA LEU A 38 10.83 0.08 3.48
C LEU A 38 12.17 0.45 2.81
N ALA A 39 12.55 1.74 2.76
CA ALA A 39 13.84 2.19 2.21
C ALA A 39 15.08 1.55 2.90
N GLY A 40 14.94 1.06 4.13
CA GLY A 40 15.99 0.29 4.81
C GLY A 40 16.03 -1.20 4.45
N SER A 41 14.93 -1.77 3.92
CA SER A 41 14.75 -3.22 3.74
C SER A 41 14.45 -3.66 2.31
N VAL A 42 14.14 -2.74 1.39
CA VAL A 42 13.91 -2.97 -0.05
C VAL A 42 15.22 -2.80 -0.82
N LYS A 43 16.24 -3.54 -0.43
CA LYS A 43 17.39 -3.78 -1.33
C LYS A 43 17.18 -4.98 -2.25
N ARG A 44 16.05 -5.71 -2.13
CA ARG A 44 15.91 -7.05 -2.73
C ARG A 44 14.70 -7.28 -3.63
N ALA A 45 13.71 -6.38 -3.65
CA ALA A 45 12.45 -6.61 -4.37
C ALA A 45 12.11 -5.56 -5.44
N VAL A 46 12.91 -4.50 -5.55
CA VAL A 46 12.78 -3.46 -6.58
C VAL A 46 14.19 -3.27 -7.11
N SER A 47 14.37 -3.36 -8.43
CA SER A 47 15.68 -3.12 -9.01
C SER A 47 16.05 -1.64 -8.84
N VAL A 48 17.35 -1.33 -8.87
CA VAL A 48 17.79 0.07 -8.82
C VAL A 48 17.23 0.84 -10.01
N GLU A 49 17.06 0.18 -11.17
CA GLU A 49 16.47 0.79 -12.36
C GLU A 49 14.99 1.16 -12.15
N GLU A 50 14.17 0.26 -11.58
CA GLU A 50 12.75 0.55 -11.29
C GLU A 50 12.58 1.72 -10.30
N LEU A 51 13.53 1.89 -9.38
CA LEU A 51 13.54 3.01 -8.44
C LEU A 51 13.97 4.33 -9.11
N GLU A 52 14.97 4.28 -9.99
CA GLU A 52 15.41 5.43 -10.77
C GLU A 52 14.33 5.92 -11.74
N GLU A 53 13.61 5.02 -12.41
CA GLU A 53 12.47 5.35 -13.27
C GLU A 53 11.35 6.02 -12.47
N ALA A 54 10.98 5.46 -11.32
CA ALA A 54 9.95 6.04 -10.45
C ALA A 54 10.36 7.42 -9.91
N TYR A 55 11.64 7.61 -9.56
CA TYR A 55 12.16 8.91 -9.12
C TYR A 55 12.26 9.92 -10.28
N HIS A 56 12.65 9.47 -11.47
CA HIS A 56 12.70 10.29 -12.67
C HIS A 56 11.29 10.79 -13.04
N GLU A 57 10.31 9.90 -13.08
CA GLU A 57 8.89 10.22 -13.26
C GLU A 57 8.41 11.21 -12.18
N TYR A 58 8.74 10.97 -10.91
CA TYR A 58 8.38 11.87 -9.79
C TYR A 58 8.97 13.28 -9.94
N VAL A 59 10.26 13.37 -10.29
CA VAL A 59 10.98 14.65 -10.48
C VAL A 59 10.46 15.37 -11.72
N LEU A 60 10.16 14.67 -12.81
CA LEU A 60 9.57 15.24 -14.02
C LEU A 60 8.17 15.80 -13.79
N HIS A 61 7.34 15.11 -13.00
CA HIS A 61 5.98 15.55 -12.67
C HIS A 61 5.96 16.74 -11.70
N ARG A 62 6.96 16.88 -10.82
CA ARG A 62 7.09 18.00 -9.87
C ARG A 62 7.96 19.15 -10.38
N GLY A 63 8.71 18.95 -11.46
CA GLY A 63 9.54 19.97 -12.12
C GLY A 63 8.76 21.01 -12.93
N LYS A 64 7.42 20.89 -13.02
CA LYS A 64 6.54 21.90 -13.64
C LYS A 64 5.80 22.75 -12.60
N GLY A 65 6.53 23.34 -11.64
CA GLY A 65 6.03 24.50 -10.87
C GLY A 65 6.52 24.61 -9.42
N LEU A 66 7.67 25.26 -9.23
CA LEU A 66 7.77 26.42 -8.33
C LEU A 66 7.59 27.64 -9.27
N PRO A 67 6.74 28.65 -8.98
CA PRO A 67 5.87 28.89 -7.83
C PRO A 67 4.43 28.38 -7.98
#